data_AF-A0A7C1FCI8-F1
#
_entry.id   AF-A0A7C1FCI8-F1
#
_cell.length_a   1.000
_cell.length_b   1.000
_cell.length_c   1.000
_cell.angle_alpha   90.00
_cell.angle_beta   90.00
_cell.angle_gamma   90.00
#
_symmetry.space_group_name_H-M   'P 1'
#
loop_
_entity.id
_entity.type
_entity.pdbx_description
1 polymer ?
#
loop_
_entity_poly.entity_id
_entity_poly.type
_entity_poly.pdbx_seq_one_letter_code
_entity_poly.pdbx_strand_id
1 'polypeptide(L)'
;METLFSDTRVKVIIDGALKFVEKEGSTETCDLIFVGFPGPTDDSLSRLYSKEFYLMLRNILAKDGMAVIQSGGYLTTGQKNHHRYFRSCWIKNPGFLSA
;
A
#
# COMPACT_ATOMS: atom_id res chain seq x y z
N MET A 1 12.83 4.16 18.05
CA MET A 1 12.50 3.84 16.64
C MET A 1 13.29 2.63 16.14
N GLU A 2 14.42 2.26 16.75
CA GLU A 2 15.32 1.19 16.29
C GLU A 2 14.83 -0.26 16.50
N THR A 3 13.79 -0.50 17.31
CA THR A 3 13.41 -1.87 17.71
C THR A 3 12.54 -2.63 16.70
N LEU A 4 11.89 -1.93 15.76
CA LEU A 4 10.96 -2.55 14.80
C LEU A 4 11.69 -3.42 13.77
N PHE A 5 12.86 -2.99 13.31
CA PHE A 5 13.64 -3.75 12.33
C PHE A 5 14.36 -4.97 12.92
N SER A 6 14.39 -5.09 14.26
CA SER A 6 14.99 -6.23 14.97
C SER A 6 13.99 -7.35 15.26
N ASP A 7 12.70 -7.15 14.97
CA ASP A 7 11.69 -8.18 15.16
C ASP A 7 11.89 -9.32 14.15
N THR A 8 11.96 -10.56 14.62
CA THR A 8 12.22 -11.74 13.78
C THR A 8 11.11 -12.02 12.77
N ARG A 9 9.92 -11.44 12.96
CA ARG A 9 8.80 -11.53 12.02
C ARG A 9 8.94 -10.55 10.85
N VAL A 10 9.85 -9.59 10.95
CA VAL A 10 10.07 -8.56 9.93
C VAL A 10 11.21 -8.96 9.02
N LYS A 11 10.91 -9.17 7.73
CA LYS A 11 11.90 -9.34 6.68
C LYS A 11 12.04 -8.03 5.92
N VAL A 12 13.17 -7.36 6.06
CA VAL A 12 13.46 -6.12 5.32
C VAL A 12 14.06 -6.49 3.96
N ILE A 13 13.46 -5.96 2.89
CA ILE A 13 13.91 -6.18 1.51
C ILE A 13 14.22 -4.82 0.89
N ILE A 14 15.47 -4.65 0.43
CA ILE A 14 15.93 -3.43 -0.25
C ILE A 14 15.93 -3.73 -1.75
N ASP A 15 14.77 -3.57 -2.40
CA ASP A 15 14.60 -3.66 -3.85
C ASP A 15 13.46 -2.74 -4.30
N GLY A 16 13.35 -2.50 -5.61
CA GLY A 16 12.21 -1.79 -6.18
C GLY A 16 10.93 -2.62 -6.08
N ALA A 17 9.86 -2.01 -5.55
CA ALA A 17 8.58 -2.72 -5.32
C ALA A 17 8.02 -3.40 -6.57
N LEU A 18 8.16 -2.77 -7.73
CA LEU A 18 7.75 -3.37 -9.02
C LEU A 18 8.47 -4.70 -9.28
N LYS A 19 9.80 -4.69 -9.17
CA LYS A 19 10.64 -5.89 -9.38
C LYS A 19 10.38 -6.95 -8.33
N PHE A 20 10.13 -6.53 -7.09
CA PHE A 20 9.80 -7.43 -5.99
C PHE A 20 8.52 -8.20 -6.31
N VAL A 21 7.45 -7.50 -6.68
CA VAL A 21 6.16 -8.14 -7.01
C VAL A 21 6.27 -9.00 -8.28
N GLU A 22 7.03 -8.56 -9.28
CA GLU A 22 7.27 -9.34 -10.51
C GLU A 22 7.98 -10.68 -10.25
N LYS A 23 8.90 -10.74 -9.29
CA LYS A 23 9.68 -11.93 -8.96
C LYS A 23 9.01 -12.80 -7.90
N GLU A 24 8.80 -12.23 -6.73
CA GLU A 24 8.38 -12.91 -5.49
C GLU A 24 6.86 -13.09 -5.42
N GLY A 25 6.10 -12.28 -6.19
CA GLY A 25 4.66 -12.43 -6.29
C GLY A 25 4.19 -13.77 -6.89
N SER A 26 5.09 -14.51 -7.53
CA SER A 26 4.77 -15.82 -8.08
C SER A 26 4.73 -16.93 -7.03
N THR A 27 5.29 -16.71 -5.84
CA THR A 27 5.54 -17.76 -4.85
C THR A 27 4.77 -17.58 -3.54
N GLU A 28 4.42 -16.36 -3.17
CA GLU A 28 3.77 -16.08 -1.87
C GLU A 28 2.51 -15.23 -2.03
N THR A 29 1.47 -15.59 -1.26
CA THR A 29 0.23 -14.82 -1.17
C THR A 29 0.19 -14.02 0.13
N CYS A 30 -0.32 -12.79 0.05
CA CYS A 30 -0.48 -11.88 1.16
C CYS A 30 -1.96 -11.74 1.56
N ASP A 31 -2.25 -11.81 2.84
CA ASP A 31 -3.60 -11.49 3.36
C ASP A 31 -3.84 -9.97 3.42
N LEU A 32 -2.77 -9.19 3.61
CA LEU A 32 -2.86 -7.74 3.75
C LEU A 32 -1.64 -7.06 3.11
N ILE A 33 -1.89 -6.11 2.22
CA ILE A 33 -0.84 -5.33 1.55
C ILE A 33 -1.00 -3.85 1.94
N PHE A 34 0.09 -3.23 2.40
CA PHE A 34 0.16 -1.79 2.64
C PHE A 34 1.08 -1.13 1.62
N VAL A 35 0.55 -0.13 0.91
CA VAL A 35 1.31 0.65 -0.08
C VAL A 35 1.39 2.10 0.37
N GLY A 36 2.61 2.56 0.65
CA GLY A 36 2.90 3.91 1.13
C GLY A 36 4.01 4.58 0.32
N PHE A 37 3.81 4.72 -0.99
CA PHE A 37 4.77 5.40 -1.86
C PHE A 37 4.59 6.93 -1.82
N PRO A 38 5.66 7.71 -2.07
CA PRO A 38 5.50 9.13 -2.35
C PRO A 38 4.67 9.32 -3.64
N GLY A 39 4.05 10.49 -3.77
CA GLY A 39 3.26 10.82 -4.97
C GLY A 39 4.09 10.69 -6.26
N PRO A 40 3.44 10.43 -7.42
CA PRO A 40 4.14 10.18 -8.67
C PRO A 40 4.83 11.43 -9.20
N THR A 41 6.11 11.62 -8.88
CA THR A 41 6.91 12.78 -9.29
C THR A 41 7.81 12.50 -10.49
N ASP A 42 8.01 11.23 -10.84
CA ASP A 42 8.81 10.79 -11.97
C ASP A 42 8.20 9.53 -12.62
N ASP A 43 8.74 9.12 -13.77
CA ASP A 43 8.26 7.96 -14.53
C ASP A 43 8.33 6.65 -13.73
N SER A 44 9.39 6.46 -12.94
CA SER A 44 9.57 5.23 -12.16
C SER A 44 8.53 5.14 -11.04
N LEU A 45 8.27 6.23 -10.32
CA LEU A 45 7.20 6.28 -9.33
C LEU A 45 5.82 6.19 -9.97
N SER A 46 5.61 6.81 -11.14
CA SER A 46 4.32 6.76 -11.86
C SER A 46 3.92 5.33 -12.23
N ARG A 47 4.89 4.47 -12.56
CA ARG A 47 4.64 3.04 -12.84
C ARG A 47 4.09 2.28 -11.63
N LEU A 48 4.39 2.72 -10.40
CA LEU A 48 3.83 2.14 -9.17
C LEU A 48 2.37 2.55 -8.92
N TYR A 49 1.83 3.49 -9.71
CA TYR A 49 0.42 3.89 -9.69
C TYR A 49 -0.34 3.41 -10.92
N SER A 50 0.25 2.53 -11.74
CA SER A 50 -0.36 2.03 -12.97
C SER A 50 -1.33 0.88 -12.70
N LYS A 51 -2.24 0.65 -13.65
CA LYS A 51 -3.19 -0.47 -13.60
C LYS A 51 -2.47 -1.81 -13.56
N GLU A 52 -1.40 -1.94 -14.34
CA GLU A 52 -0.58 -3.14 -14.43
C GLU A 52 0.02 -3.49 -13.07
N PHE A 53 0.55 -2.49 -12.34
CA PHE A 53 1.06 -2.71 -11.00
C PHE A 53 -0.02 -3.17 -10.03
N TYR A 54 -1.20 -2.54 -10.05
CA TYR A 54 -2.32 -2.98 -9.19
C TYR A 54 -2.85 -4.37 -9.54
N LEU A 55 -2.83 -4.76 -10.82
CA LEU A 55 -3.15 -6.12 -11.23
C LEU A 55 -2.13 -7.13 -10.70
N MET A 56 -0.84 -6.78 -10.70
CA MET A 56 0.19 -7.61 -10.09
C MET A 56 -0.04 -7.75 -8.57
N LEU A 57 -0.35 -6.66 -7.86
CA LEU A 57 -0.72 -6.73 -6.44
C LEU A 57 -1.95 -7.61 -6.20
N ARG A 58 -2.93 -7.58 -7.11
CA ARG A 58 -4.13 -8.43 -7.01
C ARG A 58 -3.78 -9.92 -7.12
N ASN A 59 -2.82 -10.28 -7.97
CA ASN A 59 -2.44 -11.68 -8.18
C ASN A 59 -1.76 -12.30 -6.96
N ILE A 60 -1.11 -11.49 -6.13
CA ILE A 60 -0.43 -11.93 -4.92
C ILE A 60 -1.31 -11.80 -3.68
N LEU A 61 -2.53 -11.25 -3.82
CA LEU A 61 -3.45 -11.08 -2.70
C LEU A 61 -4.28 -12.36 -2.52
N ALA A 62 -4.41 -12.82 -1.28
CA ALA A 62 -5.32 -13.91 -0.94
C ALA A 62 -6.75 -13.58 -1.37
N LYS A 63 -7.59 -14.61 -1.54
CA LYS A 63 -8.98 -14.48 -2.01
C LYS A 63 -9.78 -13.42 -1.25
N ASP A 64 -9.63 -13.41 0.07
CA ASP A 64 -10.31 -12.50 1.00
C ASP A 64 -9.35 -11.44 1.57
N GLY A 65 -8.17 -11.29 0.95
CA GLY A 65 -7.17 -10.32 1.37
C GLY A 65 -7.54 -8.89 1.00
N MET A 66 -6.87 -7.94 1.64
CA MET A 66 -7.10 -6.50 1.42
C MET A 66 -5.81 -5.77 1.05
N ALA A 67 -5.94 -4.74 0.22
CA ALA A 67 -4.86 -3.80 -0.06
C ALA A 67 -5.25 -2.41 0.43
N VAL A 68 -4.38 -1.77 1.20
CA VAL A 68 -4.53 -0.40 1.69
C VAL A 68 -3.46 0.45 1.02
N ILE A 69 -3.90 1.40 0.21
CA ILE A 69 -3.02 2.19 -0.65
C ILE A 69 -3.17 3.67 -0.29
N GLN A 70 -2.06 4.33 0.03
CA GLN A 70 -2.02 5.78 0.13
C GLN A 70 -2.19 6.38 -1.27
N SER A 71 -3.28 7.11 -1.49
CA SER A 71 -3.63 7.68 -2.81
C SER A 71 -3.10 9.10 -3.05
N GLY A 72 -2.25 9.63 -2.17
CA GLY A 72 -1.76 11.02 -2.24
C GLY A 72 -2.86 12.06 -2.02
N GLY A 73 -2.46 13.28 -1.63
CA GLY A 73 -3.39 14.40 -1.45
C GLY A 73 -3.59 15.16 -2.76
N TYR A 74 -4.83 15.59 -3.04
CA TYR A 74 -5.17 16.47 -4.16
C TYR A 74 -4.39 17.79 -4.02
N LEU A 75 -3.44 18.06 -4.91
CA LEU A 75 -2.92 19.42 -5.07
C LEU A 75 -3.90 20.19 -5.96
N THR A 76 -4.99 20.70 -5.37
CA THR A 76 -5.64 21.87 -5.97
C THR A 76 -4.67 23.02 -5.76
N THR A 77 -4.14 23.55 -6.84
CA THR A 77 -3.47 24.85 -6.88
C THR A 77 -4.47 25.91 -6.39
N GLY A 78 -4.56 26.14 -5.07
CA GLY A 78 -5.60 27.05 -4.60
C GLY A 78 -5.86 27.26 -3.12
N GLN A 79 -5.22 26.61 -2.14
CA GLN A 79 -5.40 26.98 -0.73
C GLN A 79 -4.07 27.00 0.01
N LYS A 80 -3.47 28.19 0.04
CA LYS A 80 -2.55 28.59 1.09
C LYS A 80 -3.35 28.67 2.39
N ASN A 81 -2.81 28.03 3.42
CA ASN A 81 -3.14 28.20 4.83
C ASN A 81 -4.44 27.55 5.34
N HIS A 82 -4.21 26.66 6.30
CA HIS A 82 -5.13 26.24 7.35
C HIS A 82 -6.22 25.26 6.91
N HIS A 83 -6.02 23.98 7.21
CA HIS A 83 -6.66 23.28 8.32
C HIS A 83 -6.41 21.77 8.16
N ARG A 84 -5.83 21.20 9.21
CA ARG A 84 -5.48 19.79 9.32
C ARG A 84 -6.79 18.97 9.30
N TYR A 85 -7.08 18.27 8.21
CA TYR A 85 -8.19 17.31 8.16
C TYR A 85 -7.69 15.94 7.68
N PHE A 86 -7.39 15.09 8.65
CA PHE A 86 -7.47 13.65 8.47
C PHE A 86 -8.96 13.28 8.53
N ARG A 87 -9.56 12.85 7.42
CA ARG A 87 -10.78 12.05 7.49
C ARG A 87 -10.36 10.61 7.73
N SER A 88 -10.29 10.26 9.01
CA SER A 88 -10.14 8.89 9.49
C SER A 88 -11.18 7.98 8.84
N CYS A 89 -10.75 7.05 7.98
CA CYS A 89 -11.53 5.87 7.69
C CYS A 89 -11.28 4.90 8.85
N TRP A 90 -12.09 5.03 9.89
CA TRP A 90 -12.19 4.01 10.92
C TRP A 90 -12.82 2.77 10.28
N ILE A 91 -12.12 1.63 10.39
CA ILE A 91 -12.78 0.34 10.32
C ILE A 91 -13.79 0.33 11.47
N LYS A 92 -15.05 0.63 11.19
CA LYS A 92 -16.14 0.22 12.06
C LYS A 92 -16.27 -1.28 11.86
N ASN A 93 -15.81 -2.04 12.84
CA ASN A 93 -16.16 -3.45 12.95
C ASN A 93 -17.37 -3.56 13.88
N PRO A 94 -18.56 -3.87 13.35
CA PRO A 94 -19.54 -4.60 14.11
C PRO A 94 -19.95 -5.83 13.29
N GLY A 95 -19.28 -6.96 13.52
CA GLY A 95 -19.79 -8.30 13.24
C GLY A 95 -20.29 -8.57 11.82
N PHE A 96 -19.49 -9.29 11.03
CA PHE A 96 -19.99 -10.15 9.96
C PHE A 96 -19.27 -11.52 10.12
N LEU A 97 -19.81 -12.41 10.97
CA LEU A 97 -20.74 -13.52 10.62
C LEU A 97 -20.02 -14.51 9.70
N SER A 98 -19.55 -15.70 10.08
CA SER A 98 -20.19 -16.81 10.83
C SER A 98 -21.62 -17.11 10.37
N ALA A 99 -21.75 -17.68 9.17
CA ALA A 99 -22.69 -18.73 8.77
C ALA A 99 -22.31 -19.24 7.37
#